data_AF-A0A5Q0H168-F1
#
_entry.id   AF-A0A5Q0H168-F1
#
_cell.length_a   1.000
_cell.length_b   1.000
_cell.length_c   1.000
_cell.angle_alpha   90.00
_cell.angle_beta   90.00
_cell.angle_gamma   90.00
#
_symmetry.space_group_name_H-M   'P 1'
#
loop_
_entity.id
_entity.type
_entity.pdbx_description
1 polymer ?
#
loop_
_entity_poly.entity_id
_entity_poly.type
_entity_poly.pdbx_seq_one_letter_code
_entity_poly.pdbx_strand_id
1 'polypeptide(L)'
;MEKLSKLAVSGAVCAAFLGFGAVTAAQATAAGSPAAARATVRQVPGWEVYYEDWFYSAASCEARGNAIVNPGSSQHIPGALDYDCWLGSGDARWSMSILWCDCRADGGDARWSTGARRS
;
A
#
# COMPACT_ATOMS: atom_id res chain seq x y z
N MET A 1 -13.01 -15.43 -45.72
CA MET A 1 -13.80 -15.68 -44.51
C MET A 1 -13.38 -14.63 -43.48
N GLU A 2 -13.67 -13.35 -43.69
CA GLU A 2 -14.96 -12.70 -43.41
C GLU A 2 -15.54 -13.04 -42.04
N LYS A 3 -15.31 -12.19 -41.03
CA LYS A 3 -16.36 -11.39 -40.37
C LYS A 3 -15.80 -10.54 -39.23
N LEU A 4 -15.71 -9.24 -39.50
CA LEU A 4 -15.84 -8.16 -38.52
C LEU A 4 -17.24 -8.17 -37.91
N SER A 5 -17.38 -7.93 -36.60
CA SER A 5 -18.64 -7.51 -35.96
C SER A 5 -18.26 -6.64 -34.75
N LYS A 6 -18.33 -5.30 -34.88
CA LYS A 6 -19.48 -4.43 -34.56
C LYS A 6 -19.81 -4.44 -33.05
N LEU A 7 -19.38 -3.41 -32.31
CA LEU A 7 -20.12 -2.15 -32.05
C LEU A 7 -21.34 -2.36 -31.14
N ALA A 8 -21.14 -2.13 -29.83
CA ALA A 8 -22.20 -1.75 -28.91
C ALA A 8 -22.15 -0.24 -28.74
N VAL A 9 -22.91 0.43 -29.62
CA VAL A 9 -23.43 1.79 -29.45
C VAL A 9 -24.66 1.69 -28.56
N SER A 10 -24.71 2.45 -27.47
CA SER A 10 -25.96 2.97 -26.88
C SER A 10 -25.58 3.86 -25.70
N GLY A 11 -25.51 5.16 -25.94
CA GLY A 11 -26.55 6.08 -25.47
C GLY A 11 -25.87 7.01 -24.45
N ALA A 12 -26.13 8.30 -24.36
CA ALA A 12 -27.23 9.09 -24.86
C ALA A 12 -26.69 10.47 -25.24
N VAL A 13 -27.26 10.99 -26.31
CA VAL A 13 -27.19 12.38 -26.75
C VAL A 13 -27.88 13.24 -25.70
N CYS A 14 -27.21 14.28 -25.20
CA CYS A 14 -27.90 15.42 -24.60
C CYS A 14 -27.20 16.74 -24.98
N ALA A 15 -27.92 17.49 -25.81
CA ALA A 15 -27.94 18.95 -25.93
C ALA A 15 -26.63 19.67 -26.29
N ALA A 16 -26.49 19.95 -27.59
CA ALA A 16 -25.81 21.12 -28.07
C ALA A 16 -26.65 22.38 -27.74
N PHE A 17 -26.13 23.24 -26.86
CA PHE A 17 -26.57 24.64 -26.74
C PHE A 17 -25.57 25.51 -27.50
N LEU A 18 -25.99 26.02 -28.67
CA LEU A 18 -25.34 27.11 -29.36
C LEU A 18 -25.89 28.43 -28.81
N GLY A 19 -25.05 29.20 -28.13
CA GLY A 19 -25.36 30.54 -27.66
C GLY A 19 -24.08 31.32 -27.38
N PHE A 20 -23.84 32.39 -28.14
CA PHE A 20 -22.69 33.27 -28.03
C PHE A 20 -22.60 33.97 -26.67
N GLY A 21 -21.38 34.03 -26.11
CA GLY A 21 -20.92 35.15 -25.30
C GLY A 21 -21.06 35.01 -23.79
N ALA A 22 -20.00 34.55 -23.13
CA ALA A 22 -19.49 35.15 -21.89
C ALA A 22 -18.07 34.63 -21.64
N VAL A 23 -17.10 35.55 -21.68
CA VAL A 23 -15.78 35.38 -21.09
C VAL A 23 -15.99 35.14 -19.59
N THR A 24 -15.55 33.99 -19.08
CA THR A 24 -15.35 33.81 -17.64
C THR A 24 -14.00 33.16 -17.39
N ALA A 25 -13.27 33.82 -16.51
CA ALA A 25 -11.87 33.65 -16.21
C ALA A 25 -11.50 32.23 -15.82
N ALA A 26 -10.26 31.89 -16.14
CA ALA A 26 -9.51 30.79 -15.55
C ALA A 26 -9.73 30.77 -14.03
N GLN A 27 -10.45 29.76 -13.55
CA GLN A 27 -10.38 29.35 -12.17
C GLN A 27 -9.53 28.09 -12.16
N ALA A 28 -8.21 28.30 -12.15
CA ALA A 28 -7.29 27.31 -11.66
C ALA A 28 -7.60 27.15 -10.17
N THR A 29 -8.57 26.29 -9.85
CA THR A 29 -8.71 25.78 -8.50
C THR A 29 -7.46 24.96 -8.25
N ALA A 30 -6.49 25.59 -7.59
CA ALA A 30 -5.50 24.90 -6.81
C ALA A 30 -6.28 24.09 -5.76
N ALA A 31 -6.67 22.87 -6.14
CA ALA A 31 -7.08 21.86 -5.20
C ALA A 31 -5.86 21.66 -4.30
N GLY A 32 -5.88 22.34 -3.16
CA GLY A 32 -4.97 22.02 -2.07
C GLY A 32 -5.14 20.53 -1.84
N SER A 33 -4.11 19.75 -2.18
CA SER A 33 -4.06 18.35 -1.85
C SER A 33 -4.40 18.25 -0.36
N PRO A 34 -5.40 17.46 0.04
CA PRO A 34 -5.53 17.15 1.46
C PRO A 34 -4.16 16.61 1.85
N ALA A 35 -3.51 17.25 2.82
CA ALA A 35 -2.34 16.68 3.46
C ALA A 35 -2.80 15.30 3.91
N ALA A 36 -2.34 14.27 3.19
CA ALA A 36 -2.71 12.89 3.44
C ALA A 36 -2.39 12.68 4.92
N ALA A 37 -3.44 12.52 5.71
CA ALA A 37 -3.30 12.18 7.11
C ALA A 37 -2.56 10.86 7.10
N ARG A 38 -1.25 10.91 7.38
CA ARG A 38 -0.42 9.72 7.53
C ARG A 38 -1.10 8.90 8.61
N ALA A 39 -1.78 7.84 8.18
CA ALA A 39 -2.38 6.89 9.10
C ALA A 39 -1.22 6.40 9.96
N THR A 40 -1.26 6.71 11.26
CA THR A 40 -0.30 6.16 12.22
C THR A 40 -0.54 4.66 12.23
N VAL A 41 0.26 3.94 11.43
CA VAL A 41 0.27 2.48 11.40
C VAL A 41 0.57 2.05 12.83
N ARG A 42 -0.45 1.47 13.47
CA ARG A 42 -0.34 0.97 14.83
C ARG A 42 0.69 -0.14 14.79
N GLN A 43 1.91 0.13 15.25
CA GLN A 43 2.96 -0.87 15.31
C GLN A 43 2.53 -1.97 16.25
N VAL A 44 2.14 -3.11 15.68
CA VAL A 44 1.87 -4.34 16.42
C VAL A 44 3.24 -4.90 16.79
N PRO A 45 3.52 -5.23 18.07
CA PRO A 45 4.80 -5.81 18.46
C PRO A 45 5.17 -7.00 17.56
N GLY A 46 6.38 -6.98 17.01
CA GLY A 46 6.89 -7.98 16.06
C GLY A 46 6.73 -7.62 14.59
N TRP A 47 5.78 -6.74 14.24
CA TRP A 47 5.61 -6.23 12.88
C TRP A 47 6.42 -4.95 12.66
N GLU A 48 7.39 -5.02 11.77
CA GLU A 48 8.26 -3.89 11.42
C GLU A 48 8.08 -3.51 9.95
N VAL A 49 7.97 -2.22 9.67
CA VAL A 49 7.92 -1.72 8.29
C VAL A 49 9.28 -1.94 7.64
N TYR A 50 9.32 -2.79 6.61
CA TYR A 50 10.56 -3.15 5.92
C TYR A 50 10.72 -2.42 4.59
N TYR A 51 9.61 -2.20 3.88
CA TYR A 51 9.56 -1.35 2.68
C TYR A 51 8.42 -0.33 2.85
N GLU A 52 8.73 0.96 2.71
CA GLU A 52 7.74 2.05 2.76
C GLU A 52 7.62 2.68 1.36
N ASP A 53 6.40 2.82 0.85
CA ASP A 53 6.08 3.41 -0.46
C ASP A 53 6.94 2.88 -1.63
N TRP A 54 7.20 1.57 -1.64
CA TRP A 54 8.17 0.97 -2.54
C TRP A 54 7.54 0.35 -3.78
N PHE A 55 6.38 -0.30 -3.64
CA PHE A 55 5.81 -1.15 -4.68
C PHE A 55 4.70 -0.43 -5.44
N TYR A 56 4.68 -0.54 -6.77
CA TYR A 56 3.61 0.05 -7.59
C TYR A 56 2.31 -0.76 -7.63
N SER A 57 2.32 -1.97 -7.08
CA SER A 57 1.17 -2.87 -7.06
C SER A 57 1.20 -3.83 -5.87
N ALA A 58 0.03 -4.30 -5.44
CA ALA A 58 -0.10 -5.36 -4.43
C ALA A 58 0.66 -6.61 -4.84
N ALA A 59 0.52 -7.05 -6.10
CA ALA A 59 1.15 -8.26 -6.61
C ALA A 59 2.68 -8.24 -6.49
N SER A 60 3.31 -7.09 -6.79
CA SER A 60 4.76 -6.94 -6.62
C SER A 60 5.21 -6.94 -5.16
N CYS A 61 4.37 -6.42 -4.25
CA CYS A 61 4.61 -6.46 -2.82
C CYS A 61 4.53 -7.91 -2.31
N GLU A 62 3.44 -8.63 -2.64
CA GLU A 62 3.22 -10.01 -2.24
C GLU A 62 4.28 -10.97 -2.80
N ALA A 63 4.68 -10.81 -4.06
CA ALA A 63 5.74 -11.62 -4.65
C ALA A 63 7.07 -11.45 -3.89
N ARG A 64 7.38 -10.22 -3.47
CA ARG A 64 8.58 -9.91 -2.68
C ARG A 64 8.46 -10.44 -1.25
N GLY A 65 7.31 -10.27 -0.60
CA GLY A 65 7.02 -10.79 0.73
C GLY A 65 7.17 -12.31 0.79
N ASN A 66 6.55 -13.03 -0.16
CA ASN A 66 6.69 -14.48 -0.30
C ASN A 66 8.15 -14.91 -0.48
N ALA A 67 8.92 -14.19 -1.31
CA ALA A 67 10.33 -14.49 -1.52
C ALA A 67 11.18 -14.28 -0.25
N ILE A 68 10.76 -13.41 0.66
CA ILE A 68 11.46 -13.15 1.93
C ILE A 68 11.15 -14.22 2.97
N VAL A 69 9.88 -14.63 3.12
CA VAL A 69 9.48 -15.60 4.16
C VAL A 69 9.72 -17.06 3.74
N ASN A 70 9.85 -17.35 2.44
CA ASN A 70 10.07 -18.71 1.95
C ASN A 70 11.54 -19.15 2.08
N PRO A 71 11.88 -20.18 2.89
CA PRO A 71 13.26 -20.65 3.07
C PRO A 71 13.90 -21.25 1.79
N GLY A 72 13.10 -21.64 0.81
CA GLY A 72 13.59 -22.12 -0.50
C GLY A 72 13.97 -20.99 -1.47
N SER A 73 13.70 -19.73 -1.12
CA SER A 73 14.02 -18.57 -1.95
C SER A 73 15.47 -18.11 -1.73
N SER A 74 16.13 -17.67 -2.80
CA SER A 74 17.44 -17.01 -2.69
C SER A 74 17.39 -15.65 -1.98
N GLN A 75 16.19 -15.12 -1.78
CA GLN A 75 15.94 -13.84 -1.11
C GLN A 75 15.41 -14.03 0.32
N HIS A 76 15.39 -15.26 0.81
CA HIS A 76 14.93 -15.56 2.16
C HIS A 76 15.72 -14.78 3.20
N ILE A 77 15.02 -14.19 4.17
CA ILE A 77 15.66 -13.54 5.31
C ILE A 77 15.44 -14.40 6.56
N PRO A 78 16.51 -14.94 7.18
CA PRO A 78 16.38 -15.72 8.40
C PRO A 78 15.69 -14.92 9.51
N GLY A 79 14.67 -15.53 10.11
CA GLY A 79 13.86 -14.92 11.18
C GLY A 79 12.64 -14.14 10.70
N ALA A 80 12.46 -13.93 9.40
CA ALA A 80 11.18 -13.43 8.86
C ALA A 80 10.14 -14.55 8.89
N LEU A 81 9.04 -14.33 9.59
CA LEU A 81 7.97 -15.31 9.81
C LEU A 81 6.79 -15.09 8.86
N ASP A 82 6.41 -13.83 8.67
CA ASP A 82 5.25 -13.44 7.88
C ASP A 82 5.46 -12.05 7.27
N TYR A 83 4.61 -11.67 6.32
CA TYR A 83 4.61 -10.34 5.72
C TYR A 83 3.18 -9.81 5.54
N ASP A 84 3.05 -8.48 5.55
CA ASP A 84 1.79 -7.80 5.32
C ASP A 84 2.02 -6.67 4.33
N CYS A 85 1.21 -6.64 3.27
CA CYS A 85 1.26 -5.64 2.22
C CYS A 85 0.08 -4.69 2.39
N TRP A 86 0.36 -3.40 2.56
CA TRP A 86 -0.67 -2.40 2.81
C TRP A 86 -0.45 -1.16 1.96
N LEU A 87 -1.56 -0.51 1.61
CA LEU A 87 -1.57 0.77 0.92
C LEU A 87 -2.21 1.78 1.87
N GLY A 88 -1.42 2.76 2.34
CA GLY A 88 -1.94 3.80 3.20
C GLY A 88 -2.93 4.69 2.45
N SER A 89 -3.84 5.30 3.20
CA SER A 89 -4.86 6.17 2.62
C SER A 89 -4.21 7.42 2.02
N GLY A 90 -4.27 7.55 0.69
CA GLY A 90 -3.67 8.66 -0.05
C GLY A 90 -2.30 8.35 -0.64
N ASP A 91 -1.74 7.18 -0.35
CA ASP A 91 -0.46 6.77 -0.88
C ASP A 91 -0.63 6.21 -2.30
N ALA A 92 0.35 6.48 -3.16
CA ALA A 92 0.37 5.99 -4.54
C ALA A 92 1.11 4.65 -4.69
N ARG A 93 1.73 4.17 -3.60
CA ARG A 93 2.60 2.99 -3.61
C ARG A 93 2.36 2.14 -2.36
N TRP A 94 2.50 0.84 -2.54
CA TRP A 94 2.33 -0.16 -1.50
C TRP A 94 3.58 -0.25 -0.64
N SER A 95 3.34 -0.45 0.65
CA SER A 95 4.32 -0.69 1.70
C SER A 95 4.22 -2.15 2.16
N MET A 96 5.29 -2.64 2.79
CA MET A 96 5.37 -3.99 3.33
C MET A 96 5.94 -3.98 4.74
N SER A 97 5.21 -4.61 5.65
CA SER A 97 5.68 -4.93 6.99
C SER A 97 6.09 -6.40 7.05
N ILE A 98 7.08 -6.73 7.87
CA ILE A 98 7.52 -8.11 8.13
C ILE A 98 7.31 -8.41 9.60
N LEU A 99 6.76 -9.60 9.88
CA LEU A 99 6.74 -10.17 11.21
C LEU A 99 8.07 -10.88 11.47
N TRP A 100 8.80 -10.44 12.48
CA TRP A 100 10.04 -11.08 12.89
C TRP A 100 9.82 -12.04 14.05
N CYS A 101 10.54 -13.15 14.04
CA CYS A 101 10.79 -13.92 15.24
C CYS A 101 11.73 -13.13 16.13
N ASP A 102 11.30 -12.83 17.37
CA ASP A 102 12.15 -12.19 18.38
C ASP A 102 13.22 -13.13 18.96
N CYS A 103 13.60 -14.18 18.20
CA CYS A 103 14.72 -15.03 18.55
C CYS A 103 16.09 -14.32 18.41
N ARG A 104 16.11 -13.03 18.04
CA ARG A 104 17.26 -12.13 18.24
C ARG A 104 17.44 -11.71 19.71
N ALA A 105 16.38 -11.72 20.53
CA ALA A 105 16.46 -11.36 21.94
C ALA A 105 17.10 -12.45 22.83
N ASP A 106 17.17 -13.70 22.35
CA ASP A 106 17.67 -14.83 23.15
C ASP A 106 19.14 -15.21 22.85
N GLY A 107 19.91 -14.30 22.24
CA GLY A 107 21.38 -14.38 22.16
C GLY A 107 22.09 -14.07 23.48
N GLY A 108 21.34 -13.77 24.54
CA GLY A 108 21.83 -13.56 25.90
C GLY A 108 20.69 -13.04 26.77
N ASP A 109 20.23 -13.87 27.70
CA ASP A 109 19.30 -13.52 28.79
C ASP A 109 17.82 -13.37 28.39
N ALA A 110 17.20 -14.52 28.07
CA ALA A 110 15.76 -14.73 28.10
C ALA A 110 15.17 -14.47 29.51
N ARG A 111 15.10 -13.22 29.94
CA ARG A 111 14.28 -12.78 31.07
C ARG A 111 13.07 -12.05 30.54
N TRP A 112 12.02 -12.83 30.30
CA TRP A 112 10.65 -12.34 30.26
C TRP A 112 10.37 -11.64 31.59
N SER A 113 10.51 -10.31 31.62
CA SER A 113 10.16 -9.49 32.77
C SER A 113 8.65 -9.29 32.77
N THR A 114 7.91 -10.38 33.03
CA THR A 114 6.53 -10.29 33.51
C THR A 114 6.52 -9.51 34.82
N GLY A 115 6.05 -8.26 34.77
CA GLY A 115 5.47 -7.56 35.92
C GLY A 115 6.37 -7.28 37.11
N ALA A 116 7.05 -6.13 37.09
CA ALA A 116 7.41 -5.42 38.32
C ALA A 116 7.00 -3.94 38.19
N ARG A 117 5.68 -3.71 38.26
CA ARG A 117 5.11 -2.39 38.53
C ARG A 117 5.47 -2.05 39.99
N ARG A 118 6.58 -1.34 40.21
CA ARG A 118 6.90 -0.77 41.54
C ARG A 118 6.02 0.46 41.73
N SER A 119 5.01 0.32 42.58
CA SER A 119 4.48 1.39 43.43
C SER A 119 5.50 1.81 44.49
#